data_AF-A0A914WP90-F1
#
_entry.id   AF-A0A914WP90-F1
#
_cell.length_a   1.000
_cell.length_b   1.000
_cell.length_c   1.000
_cell.angle_alpha   90.00
_cell.angle_beta   90.00
_cell.angle_gamma   90.00
#
_symmetry.space_group_name_H-M   'P 1'
#
loop_
_entity.id
_entity.type
_entity.pdbx_description
1 polymer ?
#
loop_
_entity_poly.entity_id
_entity_poly.type
_entity_poly.pdbx_seq_one_letter_code
_entity_poly.pdbx_strand_id
1 'polypeptide(L)'
;MLLTQALTQFGYRLSSPFYELLIKKFDRSGTGRINFDDFVQLCVVLQTLTAAFRDKDTDRDGFIQIGYEEFLNMVFSLKMWGKDR
;
A
#
# COMPACT_ATOMS: atom_id res chain seq x y z
N MET A 1 9.61 -10.03 -13.59
CA MET A 1 8.37 -9.25 -13.78
C MET A 1 8.60 -7.87 -13.19
N LEU A 2 8.24 -6.79 -13.89
CA LEU A 2 8.37 -5.44 -13.32
C LEU A 2 7.29 -5.22 -12.26
N LEU A 3 7.60 -4.45 -11.21
CA LEU A 3 6.64 -4.12 -10.13
C LEU A 3 5.31 -3.59 -10.68
N THR A 4 5.39 -2.70 -11.67
CA THR A 4 4.23 -2.09 -12.33
C THR A 4 3.32 -3.13 -12.98
N GLN A 5 3.89 -4.12 -13.67
CA GLN A 5 3.13 -5.22 -14.27
C GLN A 5 2.46 -6.09 -13.21
N ALA A 6 3.17 -6.40 -12.11
CA ALA A 6 2.65 -7.22 -11.02
C ALA A 6 1.45 -6.57 -10.33
N LEU A 7 1.61 -5.30 -9.94
CA LEU A 7 0.55 -4.56 -9.29
C LEU A 7 -0.65 -4.32 -10.21
N THR A 8 -0.42 -4.10 -11.51
CA THR A 8 -1.50 -3.99 -12.50
C THR A 8 -2.29 -5.30 -12.60
N GLN A 9 -1.63 -6.46 -12.60
CA GLN A 9 -2.32 -7.76 -12.59
C GLN A 9 -3.12 -8.01 -11.31
N PHE A 10 -2.68 -7.47 -10.17
CA PHE A 10 -3.43 -7.50 -8.91
C PHE A 10 -4.57 -6.48 -8.84
N GLY A 11 -4.80 -5.71 -9.91
CA GLY A 11 -5.90 -4.76 -10.01
C GLY A 11 -5.56 -3.35 -9.52
N TYR A 12 -4.31 -3.08 -9.16
CA TYR A 12 -3.86 -1.73 -8.79
C TYR A 12 -3.62 -0.88 -10.03
N ARG A 13 -4.37 0.21 -10.16
CA ARG A 13 -4.22 1.21 -11.23
C ARG A 13 -3.63 2.49 -10.66
N LEU A 14 -2.32 2.46 -10.39
CA LEU A 14 -1.58 3.57 -9.79
C LEU A 14 -0.90 4.40 -10.86
N SER A 15 -0.63 5.67 -10.57
CA SER A 15 0.10 6.55 -11.48
C SER A 15 1.59 6.21 -11.51
N SER A 16 2.29 6.54 -12.62
CA SER A 16 3.75 6.33 -12.73
C SER A 16 4.54 6.94 -11.56
N PRO A 17 4.28 8.21 -11.14
CA PRO A 17 4.97 8.79 -9.99
C PRO A 17 4.74 8.03 -8.68
N PHE A 18 3.57 7.40 -8.53
CA PHE A 18 3.25 6.61 -7.34
C PHE A 18 4.00 5.27 -7.33
N TYR A 19 4.18 4.64 -8.50
CA TYR A 19 5.03 3.45 -8.59
C TYR A 19 6.49 3.77 -8.21
N GLU A 20 7.02 4.92 -8.63
CA GLU A 20 8.36 5.35 -8.23
C GLU A 20 8.47 5.59 -6.71
N LEU A 21 7.43 6.14 -6.09
CA LEU A 21 7.34 6.28 -4.63
C LEU A 21 7.39 4.91 -3.94
N LEU A 22 6.65 3.91 -4.44
CA LEU A 22 6.66 2.56 -3.89
C LEU A 22 8.04 1.90 -4.02
N ILE A 23 8.71 2.05 -5.16
CA ILE A 23 10.07 1.56 -5.35
C ILE A 23 11.01 2.20 -4.33
N LYS A 24 11.02 3.53 -4.21
CA LYS A 24 11.88 4.23 -3.24
C LYS A 24 11.60 3.84 -1.79
N LYS A 25 10.35 3.52 -1.44
CA LYS A 25 9.97 3.18 -0.07
C LYS A 25 10.34 1.75 0.31
N PHE A 26 10.25 0.80 -0.63
CA PHE A 26 10.42 -0.62 -0.35
C PHE A 26 11.74 -1.20 -0.86
N ASP A 27 12.47 -0.50 -1.75
CA ASP A 27 13.83 -0.87 -2.14
C ASP A 27 14.82 -0.60 -1.00
N ARG A 28 14.99 -1.58 -0.11
CA ARG A 28 15.96 -1.52 0.99
C ARG A 28 17.41 -1.58 0.50
N SER A 29 17.62 -2.09 -0.71
CA SER A 29 18.94 -2.29 -1.30
C SER A 29 19.49 -1.03 -1.99
N GLY A 30 18.63 -0.04 -2.25
CA GLY A 30 19.00 1.18 -2.97
C GLY A 30 19.40 0.94 -4.45
N THR A 31 18.98 -0.18 -5.03
CA THR A 31 19.36 -0.61 -6.38
C THR A 31 18.41 -0.09 -7.47
N GLY A 32 17.35 0.62 -7.09
CA GLY A 32 16.23 1.00 -7.94
C GLY A 32 15.32 -0.19 -8.28
N ARG A 33 15.43 -1.31 -7.56
CA ARG A 33 14.68 -2.54 -7.80
C ARG A 33 14.14 -3.10 -6.49
N ILE A 34 12.96 -3.70 -6.54
CA ILE A 34 12.37 -4.41 -5.41
C ILE A 34 12.71 -5.90 -5.53
N ASN A 35 13.35 -6.46 -4.51
CA ASN A 35 13.60 -7.92 -4.43
C ASN A 35 12.31 -8.67 -4.04
N PHE A 36 12.38 -10.01 -3.96
CA PHE A 36 11.18 -10.79 -3.67
C PHE A 36 10.58 -10.49 -2.28
N ASP A 37 11.40 -10.41 -1.24
CA ASP A 37 10.93 -10.21 0.13
C ASP A 37 10.28 -8.82 0.31
N ASP A 38 10.91 -7.80 -0.26
CA ASP A 38 10.40 -6.42 -0.27
C ASP A 38 9.11 -6.32 -1.10
N PHE A 39 8.99 -7.11 -2.17
CA PHE A 39 7.76 -7.19 -2.98
C PHE A 39 6.61 -7.84 -2.20
N VAL A 40 6.87 -8.94 -1.50
CA VAL A 40 5.87 -9.60 -0.65
C VAL A 40 5.39 -8.64 0.44
N GLN A 41 6.32 -7.94 1.08
CA GLN A 41 5.96 -6.95 2.10
C GLN A 41 5.14 -5.79 1.52
N LEU A 42 5.51 -5.28 0.35
CA LEU A 42 4.74 -4.24 -0.34
C LEU A 42 3.31 -4.71 -0.63
N CYS A 43 3.12 -5.96 -1.08
CA CYS A 43 1.79 -6.51 -1.34
C CYS A 43 0.95 -6.59 -0.08
N VAL A 44 1.51 -7.06 1.03
CA VAL A 44 0.81 -7.12 2.33
C VAL A 44 0.38 -5.72 2.80
N VAL A 45 1.27 -4.73 2.67
CA VAL A 45 0.96 -3.33 3.02
C VAL A 45 -0.14 -2.77 2.12
N LEU A 46 -0.04 -2.95 0.80
CA LEU A 46 -1.06 -2.48 -0.14
C LEU A 46 -2.41 -3.12 0.12
N GLN A 47 -2.46 -4.44 0.37
CA GLN A 47 -3.70 -5.14 0.67
C GLN A 47 -4.34 -4.62 1.96
N THR A 48 -3.55 -4.44 3.01
CA THR A 48 -4.02 -3.95 4.32
C THR A 48 -4.59 -2.53 4.21
N LEU A 49 -3.87 -1.62 3.54
CA LEU A 49 -4.33 -0.26 3.32
C LEU A 49 -5.57 -0.19 2.42
N THR A 50 -5.62 -1.03 1.38
CA THR A 50 -6.76 -1.08 0.45
C THR A 50 -8.02 -1.57 1.15
N ALA A 51 -7.90 -2.56 2.03
CA ALA A 51 -9.04 -3.05 2.82
C ALA A 51 -9.57 -1.95 3.74
N ALA A 52 -8.70 -1.30 4.52
CA ALA A 52 -9.10 -0.21 5.41
C ALA A 52 -9.72 0.98 4.66
N PHE A 53 -9.18 1.31 3.47
CA PHE A 53 -9.77 2.34 2.63
C PHE A 53 -11.17 1.94 2.13
N ARG A 54 -11.34 0.71 1.64
CA ARG A 54 -12.63 0.19 1.14
C ARG A 54 -13.69 0.10 2.22
N ASP A 55 -13.31 -0.15 3.47
CA ASP A 55 -14.25 -0.13 4.60
C ASP A 55 -14.81 1.28 4.87
N LYS A 56 -14.10 2.33 4.43
CA LYS A 56 -14.53 3.74 4.53
C LYS A 56 -15.16 4.29 3.25
N ASP A 57 -14.72 3.81 2.09
CA ASP A 57 -15.24 4.16 0.76
C ASP A 57 -16.53 3.39 0.45
N THR A 58 -17.62 3.78 1.11
CA THR A 58 -18.91 3.06 1.07
C THR A 58 -19.64 3.14 -0.27
N ASP A 59 -19.41 4.20 -1.05
CA ASP A 59 -19.97 4.43 -2.38
C ASP A 59 -19.03 4.00 -3.52
N ARG A 60 -17.79 3.61 -3.20
CA ARG A 60 -16.81 3.03 -4.12
C ARG A 60 -16.40 3.99 -5.24
N ASP A 61 -16.36 5.29 -4.94
CA ASP A 61 -15.94 6.31 -5.90
C ASP A 61 -14.43 6.56 -5.87
N GLY A 62 -13.73 5.97 -4.89
CA GLY A 62 -12.29 6.11 -4.70
C GLY A 62 -11.89 7.32 -3.85
N PHE A 63 -12.84 7.95 -3.15
CA PHE A 63 -12.64 9.06 -2.24
C PHE A 63 -13.25 8.75 -0.87
N ILE A 64 -12.60 9.24 0.18
CA ILE A 64 -13.15 9.16 1.55
C ILE A 64 -13.12 10.55 2.17
N GLN A 65 -14.18 10.89 2.90
CA GLN A 65 -14.20 12.02 3.82
C GLN A 65 -14.09 11.46 5.23
N ILE A 66 -12.98 11.75 5.90
CA ILE A 66 -12.65 11.18 7.21
C ILE A 66 -12.28 12.28 8.21
N GLY A 67 -12.78 12.17 9.44
CA GLY A 67 -12.39 13.06 10.54
C GLY A 67 -10.96 12.81 10.99
N TYR A 68 -10.30 13.79 11.61
CA TYR A 68 -8.89 13.66 12.03
C TYR A 68 -8.65 12.47 12.99
N GLU A 69 -9.47 12.34 14.04
CA GLU A 69 -9.33 11.23 14.99
C GLU A 69 -9.67 9.87 14.36
N GLU A 70 -10.64 9.85 13.45
CA GLU A 70 -11.00 8.64 12.71
C GLU A 70 -9.86 8.20 11.79
N PHE A 71 -9.17 9.15 11.15
CA PHE A 71 -7.96 8.89 10.37
C PHE A 71 -6.85 8.30 11.25
N LEU A 72 -6.57 8.90 12.41
CA LEU A 72 -5.58 8.37 13.34
C LEU A 72 -5.94 6.95 13.80
N ASN A 73 -7.21 6.71 14.16
CA ASN A 73 -7.70 5.39 14.55
C ASN A 73 -7.55 4.37 13.43
N MET A 74 -7.91 4.74 12.19
CA MET A 74 -7.72 3.90 11.02
C MET A 74 -6.24 3.51 10.89
N VAL A 75 -5.32 4.48 10.89
CA VAL A 75 -3.88 4.22 10.72
C VAL A 75 -3.30 3.39 11.87
N PHE A 76 -3.64 3.68 13.13
CA PHE A 76 -3.11 2.96 14.29
C PHE A 76 -3.69 1.54 14.45
N SER A 77 -4.90 1.30 13.93
CA SER A 77 -5.50 -0.03 13.92
C SER A 77 -4.83 -0.97 12.93
N LEU A 78 -4.18 -0.43 11.89
CA LEU A 78 -3.49 -1.24 10.90
C LEU A 78 -2.22 -1.81 11.52
N LYS A 79 -2.12 -3.14 11.54
CA LYS A 79 -0.89 -3.87 11.88
C LYS A 79 0.12 -3.75 10.73
N MET A 80 0.68 -2.55 10.56
CA MET A 80 1.62 -2.20 9.48
C MET A 80 3.06 -2.64 9.77
N TRP A 81 3.38 -2.92 11.04
CA TRP A 81 4.70 -3.34 11.49
C TRP A 81 4.54 -4.44 12.53
N GLY A 82 5.30 -5.53 12.36
CA GLY A 82 5.28 -6.69 13.26
C GLY A 82 5.40 -6.27 14.72
N LYS A 83 4.28 -6.39 15.44
CA LYS A 83 4.29 -6.57 16.88
C LYS A 83 4.30 -8.08 17.12
N ASP A 84 5.44 -8.69 16.80
CA ASP A 84 5.86 -10.04 17.20
C ASP A 84 7.38 -10.13 17.01
N ARG A 85 8.10 -9.43 17.89
CA ARG A 85 9.34 -9.89 18.51
C ARG A 85 9.34 -9.43 19.96
#